data_AF-A0A2X4TEA8-F1
#
_entry.id   AF-A0A2X4TEA8-F1
#
_cell.length_a   1.000
_cell.length_b   1.000
_cell.length_c   1.000
_cell.angle_alpha   90.00
_cell.angle_beta   90.00
_cell.angle_gamma   90.00
#
_symmetry.space_group_name_H-M   'P 1'
#
loop_
_entity.id
_entity.type
_entity.pdbx_description
1 polymer ?
#
loop_
_entity_poly.entity_id
_entity_poly.type
_entity_poly.pdbx_seq_one_letter_code
_entity_poly.pdbx_strand_id
1 'polypeptide(L)'
;MPGEIAGLGSLSAAPRTLAQWQSMLPNTWINIDNVILAPWPEWQGKLAISMTPVVQQIRYQGEKVKFQGQLHGQALTVSQLEIAALANQPPVSLAGEFTLPLVPDGLPVSGHAAATLRLPQEPSLVDAELEWRDNAGQLIVMARGNPDPILDLPWAVTRQRLTISDGRWNWPYRGFPLSGRLAFNIDNWQAGLDNARVSGRLNILTHGDAGKANAVLTIGPGKLSMDSSAMPLQLTGEAKQKDLIFYAVLPAMLRGSLADPQLAFAPGALLRSRGRVIDALDIDEIRWPLAGVRVTQRGVDGRLQAILRAHENEMGDFVLHLDGLANDFLPDAGRWRWRYWGQGSFTPMHARWDIAGQGEWRDNTIRLTSLSTGFDRLQYGAMTVTSPRLILNKPIVWVRDDKTPSLQGALSLEAGKTIFTSGSVLPPSTVNFSVEGREPTLFQFKGDLRAGAIGPVRLNGRWDGERLRGQAWWPKQSLIVFQPLLPPDWKMTLREGSLYAQVAFSAAQGQGFEAGGHGVLKGGNAWMPDNKINGVDFILPFRFHQGAWQLGTRGPSRCVLPR
;
A
#
# COMPACT_ATOMS: atom_id res chain seq x y z
N MET A 1 -17.00 12.77 91.32
CA MET A 1 -15.80 13.31 90.65
C MET A 1 -14.80 12.18 90.44
N PRO A 2 -14.01 12.13 89.37
CA PRO A 2 -14.05 12.80 88.06
C PRO A 2 -14.08 11.75 86.90
N GLY A 3 -14.16 12.05 85.61
CA GLY A 3 -14.20 13.29 84.86
C GLY A 3 -14.48 12.96 83.38
N GLU A 4 -15.27 13.83 82.74
CA GLU A 4 -15.40 13.90 81.29
C GLU A 4 -14.04 14.20 80.65
N ILE A 5 -13.70 13.45 79.60
CA ILE A 5 -12.71 13.88 78.61
C ILE A 5 -13.43 13.92 77.27
N ALA A 6 -14.01 15.08 76.98
CA ALA A 6 -14.35 15.47 75.63
C ALA A 6 -13.05 15.77 74.87
N GLY A 7 -12.61 14.82 74.04
CA GLY A 7 -11.42 14.93 73.21
C GLY A 7 -11.77 15.16 71.75
N LEU A 8 -11.67 16.44 71.34
CA LEU A 8 -11.28 16.91 70.01
C LEU A 8 -11.98 16.25 68.81
N GLY A 9 -13.22 16.69 68.56
CA GLY A 9 -13.73 16.69 67.20
C GLY A 9 -12.79 17.52 66.32
N SER A 10 -12.17 16.87 65.34
CA SER A 10 -11.53 17.55 64.22
C SER A 10 -12.59 18.42 63.55
N LEU A 11 -12.55 19.74 63.78
CA LEU A 11 -13.26 20.70 62.96
C LEU A 11 -12.63 20.62 61.56
N SER A 12 -13.16 19.71 60.73
CA SER A 12 -13.03 19.81 59.29
C SER A 12 -13.67 21.15 58.90
N ALA A 13 -12.85 22.20 58.81
CA ALA A 13 -13.31 23.49 58.31
C ALA A 13 -14.00 23.22 56.97
N ALA A 14 -15.28 23.61 56.86
CA ALA A 14 -16.04 23.42 55.63
C ALA A 14 -15.23 23.97 54.45
N PRO A 15 -15.13 23.23 53.34
CA PRO A 15 -14.32 23.65 52.20
C PRO A 15 -14.78 25.03 51.73
N ARG A 16 -13.82 25.95 51.57
CA ARG A 16 -14.11 27.34 51.23
C ARG A 16 -14.65 27.45 49.82
N THR A 17 -15.67 28.28 49.64
CA THR A 17 -16.24 28.55 48.33
C THR A 17 -15.29 29.42 47.48
N LEU A 18 -15.44 29.38 46.16
CA LEU A 18 -14.67 30.23 45.24
C LEU A 18 -14.84 31.71 45.59
N ALA A 19 -16.06 32.15 45.92
CA ALA A 19 -16.33 33.51 46.33
C ALA A 19 -15.59 33.90 47.62
N GLN A 20 -15.47 32.97 48.59
CA GLN A 20 -14.69 33.20 49.81
C GLN A 20 -13.19 33.33 49.50
N TRP A 21 -12.65 32.49 48.62
CA TRP A 21 -11.26 32.63 48.16
C TRP A 21 -11.03 33.96 47.45
N GLN A 22 -11.92 34.32 46.52
CA GLN A 22 -11.84 35.58 45.79
C GLN A 22 -11.91 36.78 46.73
N SER A 23 -12.79 36.78 47.74
CA SER A 23 -12.91 37.88 48.71
C SER A 23 -11.63 38.16 49.50
N MET A 24 -10.73 37.17 49.60
CA MET A 24 -9.45 37.28 50.29
C MET A 24 -8.31 37.78 49.39
N LEU A 25 -8.53 37.88 48.07
CA LEU A 25 -7.48 38.31 47.14
C LEU A 25 -7.25 39.82 47.27
N PRO A 26 -5.99 40.27 47.42
CA PRO A 26 -5.69 41.70 47.42
C PRO A 26 -5.88 42.30 46.02
N ASN A 27 -6.01 43.62 45.96
CA ASN A 27 -5.86 44.35 44.70
C ASN A 27 -4.37 44.32 44.32
N THR A 28 -4.02 43.56 43.29
CA THR A 28 -2.60 43.29 42.96
C THR A 28 -2.39 43.12 41.47
N TRP A 29 -1.26 43.66 41.00
CA TRP A 29 -0.71 43.42 39.67
C TRP A 29 0.63 42.72 39.79
N ILE A 30 0.78 41.59 39.08
CA ILE A 30 2.02 40.81 39.01
C ILE A 30 2.42 40.72 37.54
N ASN A 31 3.63 41.15 37.22
CA ASN A 31 4.24 40.95 35.90
C ASN A 31 5.54 40.18 36.07
N ILE A 32 5.62 39.01 35.44
CA ILE A 32 6.81 38.18 35.41
C ILE A 32 7.29 38.12 33.97
N ASP A 33 8.46 38.70 33.71
CA ASP A 33 9.02 38.78 32.35
C ASP A 33 9.49 37.44 31.79
N ASN A 34 9.77 36.46 32.65
CA ASN A 34 10.17 35.14 32.19
C ASN A 34 9.74 34.05 33.18
N VAL A 35 8.82 33.20 32.75
CA VAL A 35 8.42 31.97 33.44
C VAL A 35 9.00 30.80 32.66
N ILE A 36 9.83 29.98 33.32
CA ILE A 36 10.44 28.79 32.73
C ILE A 36 9.81 27.55 33.37
N LEU A 37 9.20 26.70 32.57
CA LEU A 37 8.61 25.42 33.00
C LEU A 37 9.63 24.31 32.75
N ALA A 38 10.32 23.81 33.78
CA ALA A 38 11.23 22.69 33.63
C ALA A 38 10.45 21.34 33.61
N PRO A 39 10.79 20.38 32.73
CA PRO A 39 11.92 20.37 31.79
C PRO A 39 11.59 20.88 30.37
N TRP A 40 10.54 21.69 30.19
CA TRP A 40 10.03 22.15 28.89
C TRP A 40 10.26 23.66 28.64
N PRO A 41 11.51 24.10 28.43
CA PRO A 41 11.85 25.53 28.26
C PRO A 41 11.18 26.17 27.04
N GLU A 42 10.78 25.37 26.05
CA GLU A 42 10.06 25.82 24.86
C GLU A 42 8.67 26.44 25.12
N TRP A 43 8.10 26.25 26.32
CA TRP A 43 6.84 26.89 26.73
C TRP A 43 7.06 28.18 27.52
N GLN A 44 8.30 28.65 27.62
CA GLN A 44 8.61 29.88 28.36
C GLN A 44 7.89 31.10 27.80
N GLY A 45 7.64 32.08 28.66
CA GLY A 45 6.90 33.28 28.29
C GLY A 45 6.72 34.26 29.43
N LYS A 46 6.03 35.35 29.12
CA LYS A 46 5.66 36.40 30.06
C LYS A 46 4.33 36.07 30.73
N LEU A 47 4.22 36.29 32.04
CA LEU A 47 2.99 36.12 32.80
C LEU A 47 2.58 37.46 33.42
N ALA A 48 1.38 37.93 33.08
CA ALA A 48 0.75 39.08 33.70
C ALA A 48 -0.52 38.63 34.41
N ILE A 49 -0.65 39.00 35.69
CA ILE A 49 -1.81 38.70 36.51
C ILE A 49 -2.32 40.01 37.11
N SER A 50 -3.62 40.24 36.97
CA SER A 50 -4.34 41.35 37.58
C SER A 50 -5.45 40.77 38.43
N MET A 51 -5.42 40.97 39.73
CA MET A 51 -6.44 40.41 40.63
C MET A 51 -7.02 41.48 41.54
N THR A 52 -8.33 41.35 41.75
CA THR A 52 -9.14 42.06 42.74
C THR A 52 -10.03 41.03 43.42
N PRO A 53 -10.73 41.37 44.52
CA PRO A 53 -11.72 40.49 45.12
C PRO A 53 -12.87 40.05 44.19
N VAL A 54 -13.08 40.78 43.09
CA VAL A 54 -14.25 40.61 42.20
C VAL A 54 -13.87 40.05 40.82
N VAL A 55 -12.68 40.40 40.32
CA VAL A 55 -12.19 40.00 38.99
C VAL A 55 -10.73 39.56 39.09
N GLN A 56 -10.41 38.44 38.44
CA GLN A 56 -9.03 37.97 38.24
C GLN A 56 -8.77 37.80 36.75
N GLN A 57 -7.69 38.38 36.25
CA GLN A 57 -7.27 38.30 34.85
C GLN A 57 -5.87 37.73 34.79
N ILE A 58 -5.67 36.80 33.86
CA ILE A 58 -4.38 36.17 33.59
C ILE A 58 -4.11 36.32 32.10
N ARG A 59 -2.91 36.80 31.77
CA ARG A 59 -2.36 36.79 30.42
C ARG A 59 -1.01 36.10 30.43
N TYR A 60 -0.86 35.11 29.58
CA TYR A 60 0.42 34.45 29.32
C TYR A 60 0.81 34.64 27.86
N GLN A 61 2.05 35.02 27.60
CA GLN A 61 2.55 35.27 26.26
C GLN A 61 3.93 34.65 26.07
N GLY A 62 3.95 33.49 25.43
CA GLY A 62 5.15 32.80 24.96
C GLY A 62 5.12 32.61 23.44
N GLU A 63 6.18 32.00 22.92
CA GLU A 63 6.30 31.70 21.48
C GLU A 63 5.34 30.57 21.06
N LYS A 64 5.32 29.47 21.84
CA LYS A 64 4.45 28.31 21.56
C LYS A 64 3.06 28.39 22.18
N VAL A 65 2.85 29.30 23.13
CA VAL A 65 1.56 29.41 23.84
C VAL A 65 1.20 30.85 24.14
N LYS A 66 -0.05 31.21 23.84
CA LYS A 66 -0.66 32.45 24.32
C LYS A 66 -1.94 32.12 25.05
N PHE A 67 -2.19 32.79 26.16
CA PHE A 67 -3.40 32.62 26.94
C PHE A 67 -3.88 33.97 27.44
N GLN A 68 -5.20 34.21 27.37
CA GLN A 68 -5.86 35.31 28.02
C GLN A 68 -7.19 34.83 28.59
N GLY A 69 -7.32 34.95 29.91
CA GLY A 69 -8.50 34.54 30.65
C GLY A 69 -8.90 35.56 31.71
N GLN A 70 -10.20 35.62 32.00
CA GLN A 70 -10.80 36.46 33.03
C GLN A 70 -11.79 35.64 33.85
N LEU A 71 -11.68 35.69 35.17
CA LEU A 71 -12.60 35.09 36.11
C LEU A 71 -13.36 36.20 36.86
N HIS A 72 -14.69 36.12 36.86
CA HIS A 72 -15.58 36.98 37.63
C HIS A 72 -16.61 36.11 38.37
N GLY A 73 -16.51 36.03 39.70
CA GLY A 73 -17.27 35.05 40.47
C GLY A 73 -16.93 33.63 39.99
N GLN A 74 -17.93 32.88 39.53
CA GLN A 74 -17.74 31.55 38.92
C GLN A 74 -17.53 31.60 37.40
N ALA A 75 -17.76 32.74 36.74
CA ALA A 75 -17.67 32.84 35.29
C ALA A 75 -16.22 33.07 34.85
N LEU A 76 -15.62 32.05 34.23
CA LEU A 76 -14.32 32.11 33.58
C LEU A 76 -14.52 32.31 32.07
N THR A 77 -14.05 33.42 31.52
CA THR A 77 -13.99 33.68 30.09
C THR A 77 -12.56 33.52 29.61
N VAL A 78 -12.32 32.60 28.67
CA VAL A 78 -11.05 32.47 27.95
C VAL A 78 -11.23 33.14 26.60
N SER A 79 -10.67 34.34 26.44
CA SER A 79 -10.78 35.10 25.19
C SER A 79 -9.75 34.66 24.14
N GLN A 80 -8.66 34.03 24.58
CA GLN A 80 -7.62 33.52 23.69
C GLN A 80 -6.86 32.39 24.36
N LEU A 81 -6.76 31.26 23.68
CA LEU A 81 -5.76 30.23 23.92
C LEU A 81 -5.20 29.83 22.55
N GLU A 82 -3.92 30.08 22.30
CA GLU A 82 -3.23 29.63 21.09
C GLU A 82 -2.11 28.67 21.48
N ILE A 83 -2.06 27.49 20.87
CA ILE A 83 -1.02 26.48 21.13
C ILE A 83 -0.39 26.04 19.81
N ALA A 84 0.91 26.32 19.64
CA ALA A 84 1.73 25.83 18.53
C ALA A 84 2.46 24.54 18.92
N ALA A 85 1.72 23.42 18.92
CA ALA A 85 2.24 22.11 19.32
C ALA A 85 3.13 21.44 18.26
N LEU A 86 2.92 21.74 16.98
CA LEU A 86 3.61 21.11 15.85
C LEU A 86 4.39 22.15 15.04
N ALA A 87 5.66 21.89 14.77
CA ALA A 87 6.48 22.75 13.94
C ALA A 87 5.87 22.87 12.52
N ASN A 88 5.87 24.09 11.96
CA ASN A 88 5.36 24.40 10.62
C ASN A 88 3.84 24.16 10.44
N GLN A 89 3.06 24.10 11.52
CA GLN A 89 1.60 24.08 11.47
C GLN A 89 0.99 25.32 12.13
N PRO A 90 -0.20 25.77 11.70
CA PRO A 90 -0.89 26.85 12.38
C PRO A 90 -1.23 26.45 13.83
N PRO A 91 -1.23 27.40 14.78
CA PRO A 91 -1.59 27.12 16.16
C PRO A 91 -3.05 26.69 16.27
N VAL A 92 -3.35 25.82 17.23
CA VAL A 92 -4.72 25.55 17.64
C VAL A 92 -5.22 26.74 18.43
N SER A 93 -6.33 27.35 18.03
CA SER A 93 -6.94 28.48 18.74
C SER A 93 -8.20 28.02 19.47
N LEU A 94 -8.37 28.41 20.73
CA LEU A 94 -9.54 28.13 21.57
C LEU A 94 -10.01 29.41 22.25
N ALA A 95 -11.33 29.58 22.33
CA ALA A 95 -12.00 30.58 23.14
C ALA A 95 -13.24 29.95 23.79
N GLY A 96 -13.70 30.47 24.92
CA GLY A 96 -14.87 29.90 25.58
C GLY A 96 -15.24 30.56 26.90
N GLU A 97 -16.42 30.20 27.39
CA GLU A 97 -16.98 30.62 28.66
C GLU A 97 -17.26 29.38 29.52
N PHE A 98 -16.82 29.42 30.76
CA PHE A 98 -16.84 28.30 31.69
C PHE A 98 -17.43 28.76 33.02
N THR A 99 -18.20 27.91 33.68
CA THR A 99 -18.71 28.12 35.03
C THR A 99 -17.96 27.22 35.99
N LEU A 100 -17.10 27.80 36.82
CA LEU A 100 -16.35 27.08 37.85
C LEU A 100 -17.27 26.59 38.97
N PRO A 101 -16.97 25.45 39.62
CA PRO A 101 -17.75 24.95 40.74
C PRO A 101 -17.73 25.93 41.93
N LEU A 102 -18.78 25.86 42.77
CA LEU A 102 -18.90 26.72 43.95
C LEU A 102 -17.79 26.46 44.97
N VAL A 103 -17.31 25.23 45.08
CA VAL A 103 -16.09 24.84 45.78
C VAL A 103 -15.05 24.49 44.69
N PRO A 104 -13.82 25.03 44.72
CA PRO A 104 -12.83 24.79 43.68
C PRO A 104 -12.14 23.42 43.84
N ASP A 105 -12.92 22.33 43.83
CA ASP A 105 -12.47 20.95 44.03
C ASP A 105 -12.62 20.06 42.79
N GLY A 106 -13.01 20.65 41.65
CA GLY A 106 -13.26 19.92 40.40
C GLY A 106 -13.21 20.77 39.13
N LEU A 107 -13.54 20.13 38.02
CA LEU A 107 -13.66 20.74 36.70
C LEU A 107 -14.89 21.68 36.62
N PRO A 108 -14.97 22.60 35.65
CA PRO A 108 -16.13 23.50 35.50
C PRO A 108 -17.44 22.72 35.34
N VAL A 109 -18.50 23.18 36.02
CA VAL A 109 -19.81 22.52 36.07
C VAL A 109 -20.64 22.76 34.80
N SER A 110 -20.38 23.83 34.07
CA SER A 110 -20.96 24.07 32.75
C SER A 110 -20.01 24.92 31.93
N GLY A 111 -20.17 24.90 30.61
CA GLY A 111 -19.40 25.77 29.74
C GLY A 111 -19.72 25.57 28.28
N HIS A 112 -19.25 26.53 27.50
CA HIS A 112 -19.22 26.53 26.06
C HIS A 112 -17.79 26.88 25.65
N ALA A 113 -17.16 26.04 24.83
CA ALA A 113 -15.83 26.27 24.29
C ALA A 113 -15.84 26.04 22.79
N ALA A 114 -15.28 26.97 22.05
CA ALA A 114 -15.09 26.89 20.61
C ALA A 114 -13.58 26.87 20.30
N ALA A 115 -13.17 25.99 19.40
CA ALA A 115 -11.80 25.89 18.93
C ALA A 115 -11.76 25.82 17.41
N THR A 116 -10.72 26.39 16.81
CA THR A 116 -10.42 26.25 15.39
C THR A 116 -9.09 25.53 15.25
N LEU A 117 -9.07 24.49 14.43
CA LEU A 117 -7.89 23.68 14.17
C LEU A 117 -7.83 23.21 12.71
N ARG A 118 -6.66 22.72 12.31
CA ARG A 118 -6.45 22.05 11.03
C ARG A 118 -6.24 20.57 11.25
N LEU A 119 -6.94 19.73 10.49
CA LEU A 119 -6.74 18.28 10.51
C LEU A 119 -5.81 17.88 9.34
N PRO A 120 -4.88 16.91 9.51
CA PRO A 120 -3.92 16.53 8.47
C PRO A 120 -4.55 16.10 7.13
N GLN A 121 -5.80 15.62 7.15
CA GLN A 121 -6.49 15.07 5.98
C GLN A 121 -7.72 15.90 5.56
N GLU A 122 -7.99 17.03 6.23
CA GLU A 122 -9.07 17.96 5.86
C GLU A 122 -8.42 19.25 5.33
N PRO A 123 -8.63 19.61 4.04
CA PRO A 123 -8.04 20.82 3.47
C PRO A 123 -8.60 22.10 4.11
N SER A 124 -9.84 22.09 4.58
CA SER A 124 -10.47 23.23 5.24
C SER A 124 -10.09 23.34 6.72
N LEU A 125 -10.25 24.54 7.29
CA LEU A 125 -10.23 24.70 8.75
C LEU A 125 -11.47 24.03 9.35
N VAL A 126 -11.28 23.48 10.53
CA VAL A 126 -12.32 22.77 11.28
C VAL A 126 -12.60 23.54 12.56
N ASP A 127 -13.87 23.79 12.81
CA ASP A 127 -14.37 24.39 14.03
C ASP A 127 -14.92 23.29 14.93
N ALA A 128 -14.49 23.27 16.19
CA ALA A 128 -14.92 22.33 17.22
C ALA A 128 -15.62 23.11 18.33
N GLU A 129 -16.82 22.69 18.68
CA GLU A 129 -17.67 23.31 19.69
C GLU A 129 -18.00 22.29 20.77
N LEU A 130 -17.72 22.63 22.01
CA LEU A 130 -17.93 21.81 23.18
C LEU A 130 -18.88 22.55 24.12
N GLU A 131 -20.06 21.99 24.34
CA GLU A 131 -21.03 22.51 25.29
C GLU A 131 -21.35 21.47 26.35
N TRP A 132 -21.47 21.89 27.61
CA TRP A 132 -21.89 21.00 28.69
C TRP A 132 -22.61 21.70 29.81
N ARG A 133 -23.41 20.90 30.52
CA ARG A 133 -24.08 21.26 31.75
C ARG A 133 -24.04 20.09 32.72
N ASP A 134 -23.63 20.38 33.94
CA ASP A 134 -23.41 19.43 35.02
C ASP A 134 -22.44 18.32 34.60
N ASN A 135 -22.99 17.15 34.31
CA ASN A 135 -22.23 15.94 34.05
C ASN A 135 -22.48 15.39 32.64
N ALA A 136 -23.05 16.17 31.73
CA ALA A 136 -23.26 15.78 30.34
C ALA A 136 -23.04 16.95 29.39
N GLY A 137 -22.65 16.64 28.16
CA GLY A 137 -22.38 17.62 27.13
C GLY A 137 -22.28 16.99 25.75
N GLN A 138 -21.89 17.81 24.78
CA GLN A 138 -21.75 17.43 23.39
C GLN A 138 -20.54 18.11 22.79
N LEU A 139 -19.73 17.35 22.06
CA LEU A 139 -18.67 17.86 21.20
C LEU A 139 -19.11 17.75 19.74
N ILE A 140 -19.19 18.85 19.04
CA ILE A 140 -19.49 18.91 17.61
C ILE A 140 -18.26 19.44 16.89
N VAL A 141 -17.90 18.81 15.78
CA VAL A 141 -16.75 19.20 14.95
C VAL A 141 -17.20 19.34 13.52
N MET A 142 -17.00 20.51 12.92
CA MET A 142 -17.47 20.84 11.57
C MET A 142 -16.34 21.38 10.70
N ALA A 143 -16.23 20.88 9.47
CA ALA A 143 -15.42 21.53 8.44
C ALA A 143 -16.15 22.74 7.90
N ARG A 144 -15.44 23.86 7.71
CA ARG A 144 -16.03 25.08 7.17
C ARG A 144 -16.55 24.84 5.75
N GLY A 145 -17.81 25.18 5.51
CA GLY A 145 -18.47 25.00 4.22
C GLY A 145 -19.06 23.60 3.99
N ASN A 146 -19.01 22.71 5.00
CA ASN A 146 -19.69 21.42 4.98
C ASN A 146 -20.92 21.46 5.90
N PRO A 147 -22.13 21.09 5.44
CA PRO A 147 -23.32 21.05 6.29
C PRO A 147 -23.31 19.91 7.30
N ASP A 148 -22.59 18.81 7.04
CA ASP A 148 -22.57 17.64 7.91
C ASP A 148 -21.39 17.68 8.90
N PRO A 149 -21.61 17.41 10.19
CA PRO A 149 -20.52 17.37 11.17
C PRO A 149 -19.57 16.19 10.90
N ILE A 150 -18.28 16.44 11.08
CA ILE A 150 -17.23 15.41 11.04
C ILE A 150 -17.33 14.52 12.27
N LEU A 151 -17.61 15.12 13.43
CA LEU A 151 -17.84 14.41 14.69
C LEU A 151 -19.00 15.07 15.44
N ASP A 152 -19.81 14.23 16.06
CA ASP A 152 -20.88 14.63 16.97
C ASP A 152 -20.88 13.61 18.12
N LEU A 153 -20.34 14.01 19.27
CA LEU A 153 -20.08 13.12 20.41
C LEU A 153 -20.86 13.61 21.64
N PRO A 154 -22.07 13.09 21.88
CA PRO A 154 -22.74 13.29 23.15
C PRO A 154 -22.02 12.47 24.21
N TRP A 155 -21.61 13.13 25.30
CA TRP A 155 -20.89 12.52 26.39
C TRP A 155 -21.60 12.74 27.72
N ALA A 156 -21.45 11.78 28.62
CA ALA A 156 -21.89 11.87 30.00
C ALA A 156 -20.79 11.34 30.91
N VAL A 157 -20.65 11.93 32.09
CA VAL A 157 -19.60 11.60 33.04
C VAL A 157 -20.19 11.40 34.44
N THR A 158 -19.56 10.52 35.20
CA THR A 158 -19.77 10.31 36.62
C THR A 158 -18.39 10.20 37.27
N ARG A 159 -18.32 10.14 38.61
CA ARG A 159 -17.04 9.91 39.30
C ARG A 159 -16.31 8.64 38.84
N GLN A 160 -17.04 7.64 38.39
CA GLN A 160 -16.49 6.33 38.01
C GLN A 160 -16.43 6.10 36.50
N ARG A 161 -17.21 6.81 35.69
CA ARG A 161 -17.36 6.47 34.27
C ARG A 161 -17.53 7.71 33.40
N LEU A 162 -16.82 7.74 32.28
CA LEU A 162 -17.12 8.59 31.13
C LEU A 162 -17.72 7.73 30.01
N THR A 163 -18.82 8.18 29.43
CA THR A 163 -19.59 7.46 28.42
C THR A 163 -19.83 8.36 27.21
N ILE A 164 -19.71 7.79 26.01
CA ILE A 164 -20.24 8.29 24.75
C ILE A 164 -21.16 7.18 24.22
N SER A 165 -22.45 7.43 24.04
CA SER A 165 -23.42 6.36 23.75
C SER A 165 -23.93 6.31 22.30
N ASP A 166 -24.05 7.44 21.62
CA ASP A 166 -24.52 7.53 20.22
C ASP A 166 -23.71 8.56 19.44
N GLY A 167 -22.38 8.49 19.56
CA GLY A 167 -21.49 9.34 18.81
C GLY A 167 -21.62 9.07 17.31
N ARG A 168 -21.56 10.11 16.49
CA ARG A 168 -21.57 10.04 15.04
C ARG A 168 -20.26 10.57 14.51
N TRP A 169 -19.82 9.98 13.42
CA TRP A 169 -18.62 10.43 12.74
C TRP A 169 -18.82 10.30 11.23
N ASN A 170 -18.24 11.25 10.51
CA ASN A 170 -18.25 11.31 9.07
C ASN A 170 -16.91 11.88 8.61
N TRP A 171 -16.11 11.06 7.94
CA TRP A 171 -14.79 11.44 7.47
C TRP A 171 -14.74 11.39 5.94
N PRO A 172 -14.60 12.54 5.26
CA PRO A 172 -14.51 12.60 3.81
C PRO A 172 -13.09 12.27 3.35
N TYR A 173 -12.66 11.01 3.52
CA TYR A 173 -11.39 10.57 2.93
C TYR A 173 -11.51 10.64 1.40
N ARG A 174 -10.53 11.23 0.70
CA ARG A 174 -10.61 11.47 -0.77
C ARG A 174 -10.99 10.18 -1.52
N GLY A 175 -12.20 10.13 -2.05
CA GLY A 175 -12.74 8.98 -2.80
C GLY A 175 -13.31 7.83 -1.95
N PHE A 176 -13.31 7.95 -0.61
CA PHE A 176 -13.79 6.95 0.35
C PHE A 176 -14.54 7.62 1.50
N PRO A 177 -15.79 8.06 1.31
CA PRO A 177 -16.58 8.61 2.41
C PRO A 177 -16.82 7.50 3.44
N LEU A 178 -16.25 7.67 4.62
CA LEU A 178 -16.44 6.77 5.74
C LEU A 178 -17.31 7.46 6.76
N SER A 179 -18.36 6.78 7.22
CA SER A 179 -19.19 7.32 8.29
C SER A 179 -19.63 6.21 9.22
N GLY A 180 -20.21 6.59 10.35
CA GLY A 180 -20.86 5.61 11.19
C GLY A 180 -21.16 6.14 12.57
N ARG A 181 -21.21 5.20 13.50
CA ARG A 181 -21.54 5.47 14.90
C ARG A 181 -20.46 4.93 15.80
N LEU A 182 -20.30 5.55 16.96
CA LEU A 182 -19.39 5.07 17.98
C LEU A 182 -20.03 5.14 19.35
N ALA A 183 -19.70 4.17 20.16
CA ALA A 183 -19.98 4.17 21.58
C ALA A 183 -18.69 3.83 22.32
N PHE A 184 -18.43 4.51 23.43
CA PHE A 184 -17.19 4.40 24.18
C PHE A 184 -17.45 4.58 25.66
N ASN A 185 -16.75 3.81 26.49
CA ASN A 185 -16.81 3.88 27.94
C ASN A 185 -15.38 3.89 28.49
N ILE A 186 -15.14 4.78 29.44
CA ILE A 186 -13.91 4.82 30.24
C ILE A 186 -14.31 4.70 31.70
N ASP A 187 -14.11 3.53 32.29
CA ASP A 187 -14.27 3.30 33.71
C ASP A 187 -13.03 3.78 34.47
N ASN A 188 -13.20 4.22 35.71
CA ASN A 188 -12.16 4.69 36.64
C ASN A 188 -11.27 5.82 36.10
N TRP A 189 -11.80 6.68 35.24
CA TRP A 189 -11.02 7.75 34.58
C TRP A 189 -10.37 8.73 35.57
N GLN A 190 -10.98 8.99 36.74
CA GLN A 190 -10.41 9.89 37.76
C GLN A 190 -9.16 9.33 38.45
N ALA A 191 -8.95 8.01 38.41
CA ALA A 191 -7.76 7.38 38.98
C ALA A 191 -6.54 7.48 38.04
N GLY A 192 -6.66 8.18 36.91
CA GLY A 192 -5.62 8.34 35.90
C GLY A 192 -5.68 7.29 34.80
N LEU A 193 -4.99 7.57 33.69
CA LEU A 193 -4.99 6.73 32.48
C LEU A 193 -4.62 5.27 32.77
N ASP A 194 -3.67 5.04 33.67
CA ASP A 194 -3.19 3.71 34.02
C ASP A 194 -4.19 2.83 34.77
N ASN A 195 -5.15 3.45 35.46
CA ASN A 195 -6.20 2.77 36.20
C ASN A 195 -7.52 2.76 35.45
N ALA A 196 -7.59 3.51 34.35
CA ALA A 196 -8.77 3.61 33.51
C ALA A 196 -8.95 2.33 32.69
N ARG A 197 -10.19 1.85 32.59
CA ARG A 197 -10.56 0.74 31.71
C ARG A 197 -11.40 1.23 30.56
N VAL A 198 -10.88 1.03 29.36
CA VAL A 198 -11.47 1.54 28.13
C VAL A 198 -12.19 0.41 27.40
N SER A 199 -13.41 0.68 26.94
CA SER A 199 -14.15 -0.19 26.04
C SER A 199 -14.96 0.63 25.04
N GLY A 200 -15.28 0.05 23.90
CA GLY A 200 -16.08 0.74 22.91
C GLY A 200 -16.39 -0.10 21.68
N ARG A 201 -17.18 0.50 20.81
CA ARG A 201 -17.59 -0.07 19.53
C ARG A 201 -17.66 1.07 18.51
N LEU A 202 -16.93 0.92 17.42
CA LEU A 202 -16.95 1.81 16.28
C LEU A 202 -17.59 1.07 15.11
N ASN A 203 -18.67 1.63 14.59
CA ASN A 203 -19.32 1.17 13.38
C ASN A 203 -18.80 1.98 12.18
N ILE A 204 -18.49 1.29 11.09
CA ILE A 204 -17.88 1.83 9.88
C ILE A 204 -18.76 1.44 8.70
N LEU A 205 -19.48 2.41 8.16
CA LEU A 205 -20.26 2.31 6.95
C LEU A 205 -19.39 2.68 5.76
N THR A 206 -19.37 1.81 4.76
CA THR A 206 -18.69 2.01 3.49
C THR A 206 -19.69 1.94 2.35
N HIS A 207 -19.40 2.62 1.25
CA HIS A 207 -20.21 2.61 0.04
C HIS A 207 -19.32 2.41 -1.19
N GLY A 208 -19.74 1.51 -2.08
CA GLY A 208 -19.14 1.29 -3.39
C GLY A 208 -20.21 0.94 -4.41
N ASP A 209 -19.79 0.57 -5.62
CA ASP A 209 -20.71 0.25 -6.73
C ASP A 209 -21.57 -0.99 -6.43
N ALA A 210 -21.03 -1.91 -5.61
CA ALA A 210 -21.75 -3.05 -5.05
C ALA A 210 -22.68 -2.71 -3.85
N GLY A 211 -22.94 -1.42 -3.58
CA GLY A 211 -23.84 -0.92 -2.54
C GLY A 211 -23.14 -0.59 -1.21
N LYS A 212 -23.92 -0.55 -0.12
CA LYS A 212 -23.42 -0.27 1.24
C LYS A 212 -22.87 -1.54 1.90
N ALA A 213 -21.90 -1.37 2.79
CA ALA A 213 -21.38 -2.42 3.66
C ALA A 213 -21.02 -1.84 5.04
N ASN A 214 -20.88 -2.74 6.02
CA ASN A 214 -20.72 -2.37 7.42
C ASN A 214 -19.63 -3.21 8.07
N ALA A 215 -18.64 -2.54 8.66
CA ALA A 215 -17.62 -3.14 9.50
C ALA A 215 -17.69 -2.58 10.91
N VAL A 216 -17.37 -3.40 11.90
CA VAL A 216 -17.46 -3.06 13.31
C VAL A 216 -16.10 -3.31 13.95
N LEU A 217 -15.50 -2.27 14.51
CA LEU A 217 -14.35 -2.38 15.39
C LEU A 217 -14.82 -2.39 16.85
N THR A 218 -14.63 -3.50 17.54
CA THR A 218 -14.82 -3.61 18.99
C THR A 218 -13.49 -3.33 19.68
N ILE A 219 -13.53 -2.51 20.73
CA ILE A 219 -12.37 -2.05 21.50
C ILE A 219 -12.58 -2.46 22.95
N GLY A 220 -11.58 -3.11 23.55
CA GLY A 220 -11.61 -3.42 24.96
C GLY A 220 -12.60 -4.54 25.33
N PRO A 221 -12.87 -4.71 26.63
CA PRO A 221 -12.43 -3.84 27.72
C PRO A 221 -10.95 -4.06 28.08
N GLY A 222 -10.12 -3.03 27.97
CA GLY A 222 -8.67 -3.09 28.17
C GLY A 222 -8.06 -1.81 28.76
N LYS A 223 -6.71 -1.75 28.81
CA LYS A 223 -5.95 -0.62 29.38
C LYS A 223 -5.12 0.07 28.28
N LEU A 224 -5.09 1.40 28.31
CA LEU A 224 -4.11 2.22 27.59
C LEU A 224 -3.16 2.85 28.60
N SER A 225 -1.88 2.98 28.28
CA SER A 225 -0.86 3.43 29.22
C SER A 225 0.33 4.05 28.51
N MET A 226 1.00 4.98 29.20
CA MET A 226 2.29 5.51 28.75
C MET A 226 3.44 4.53 28.92
N ASP A 227 3.27 3.48 29.73
CA ASP A 227 4.28 2.43 29.92
C ASP A 227 3.93 1.17 29.11
N SER A 228 2.74 0.61 29.34
CA SER A 228 2.33 -0.64 28.72
C SER A 228 0.81 -0.77 28.60
N SER A 229 0.33 -0.63 27.37
CA SER A 229 -1.05 -0.85 26.99
C SER A 229 -1.36 -2.35 26.83
N ALA A 230 -2.62 -2.71 27.05
CA ALA A 230 -3.17 -4.03 26.81
C ALA A 230 -4.62 -3.86 26.36
N MET A 231 -4.80 -3.54 25.07
CA MET A 231 -6.12 -3.28 24.49
C MET A 231 -6.50 -4.37 23.49
N PRO A 232 -7.47 -5.23 23.79
CA PRO A 232 -8.03 -6.14 22.80
C PRO A 232 -8.82 -5.34 21.77
N LEU A 233 -8.67 -5.70 20.50
CA LEU A 233 -9.33 -5.09 19.35
C LEU A 233 -9.90 -6.19 18.47
N GLN A 234 -11.06 -5.97 17.87
CA GLN A 234 -11.62 -6.90 16.90
C GLN A 234 -12.37 -6.14 15.82
N LEU A 235 -11.85 -6.18 14.59
CA LEU A 235 -12.54 -5.66 13.40
C LEU A 235 -13.25 -6.81 12.68
N THR A 236 -14.57 -6.71 12.54
CA THR A 236 -15.41 -7.71 11.86
C THR A 236 -16.40 -7.06 10.92
N GLY A 237 -16.60 -7.63 9.73
CA GLY A 237 -17.65 -7.23 8.81
C GLY A 237 -17.14 -7.04 7.40
N GLU A 238 -17.85 -6.20 6.65
CA GLU A 238 -17.60 -6.00 5.22
C GLU A 238 -17.27 -4.55 4.92
N ALA A 239 -16.37 -4.36 3.97
CA ALA A 239 -16.12 -3.06 3.35
C ALA A 239 -16.26 -3.18 1.83
N LYS A 240 -16.90 -2.19 1.20
CA LYS A 240 -17.07 -2.14 -0.25
C LYS A 240 -16.36 -0.93 -0.82
N GLN A 241 -15.65 -1.15 -1.92
CA GLN A 241 -14.92 -0.13 -2.65
C GLN A 241 -15.00 -0.47 -4.13
N LYS A 242 -15.67 0.38 -4.92
CA LYS A 242 -15.94 0.10 -6.34
C LYS A 242 -16.55 -1.30 -6.51
N ASP A 243 -15.96 -2.13 -7.36
CA ASP A 243 -16.31 -3.53 -7.60
C ASP A 243 -15.70 -4.52 -6.60
N LEU A 244 -14.90 -4.06 -5.64
CA LEU A 244 -14.27 -4.91 -4.63
C LEU A 244 -15.07 -4.97 -3.34
N ILE A 245 -15.19 -6.18 -2.81
CA ILE A 245 -15.78 -6.46 -1.49
C ILE A 245 -14.71 -7.09 -0.62
N PHE A 246 -14.48 -6.50 0.54
CA PHE A 246 -13.56 -6.98 1.57
C PHE A 246 -14.34 -7.59 2.73
N TYR A 247 -13.85 -8.70 3.26
CA TYR A 247 -14.39 -9.40 4.43
C TYR A 247 -13.30 -9.48 5.49
N ALA A 248 -13.54 -8.87 6.64
CA ALA A 248 -12.58 -8.80 7.73
C ALA A 248 -13.06 -9.62 8.93
N VAL A 249 -12.17 -10.45 9.47
CA VAL A 249 -12.22 -10.98 10.84
C VAL A 249 -10.82 -10.82 11.41
N LEU A 250 -10.60 -9.73 12.14
CA LEU A 250 -9.27 -9.29 12.55
C LEU A 250 -9.23 -9.05 14.06
N PRO A 251 -9.15 -10.12 14.88
CA PRO A 251 -8.80 -9.99 16.29
C PRO A 251 -7.33 -9.56 16.42
N ALA A 252 -7.06 -8.60 17.29
CA ALA A 252 -5.75 -8.05 17.54
C ALA A 252 -5.60 -7.57 18.99
N MET A 253 -4.37 -7.27 19.39
CA MET A 253 -4.04 -6.69 20.68
C MET A 253 -3.12 -5.49 20.45
N LEU A 254 -3.52 -4.31 20.90
CA LEU A 254 -2.62 -3.16 21.02
C LEU A 254 -1.82 -3.31 22.31
N ARG A 255 -0.50 -3.25 22.18
CA ARG A 255 0.48 -3.40 23.25
C ARG A 255 1.52 -2.28 23.18
N GLY A 256 2.39 -2.21 24.20
CA GLY A 256 3.44 -1.20 24.27
C GLY A 256 2.92 0.13 24.83
N SER A 257 3.81 1.11 24.95
CA SER A 257 3.44 2.45 25.37
C SER A 257 2.60 3.14 24.30
N LEU A 258 1.82 4.15 24.67
CA LEU A 258 1.16 5.01 23.68
C LEU A 258 2.15 5.80 22.81
N ALA A 259 3.40 5.95 23.26
CA ALA A 259 4.48 6.57 22.48
C ALA A 259 5.08 5.62 21.43
N ASP A 260 5.13 4.31 21.70
CA ASP A 260 5.60 3.27 20.77
C ASP A 260 4.61 2.08 20.76
N PRO A 261 3.41 2.26 20.18
CA PRO A 261 2.38 1.24 20.17
C PRO A 261 2.69 0.14 19.15
N GLN A 262 2.33 -1.10 19.51
CA GLN A 262 2.38 -2.26 18.64
C GLN A 262 1.00 -2.90 18.54
N LEU A 263 0.51 -3.08 17.31
CA LEU A 263 -0.69 -3.85 17.02
C LEU A 263 -0.30 -5.28 16.62
N ALA A 264 -0.73 -6.28 17.39
CA ALA A 264 -0.44 -7.69 17.11
C ALA A 264 -1.72 -8.45 16.77
N PHE A 265 -1.80 -9.03 15.56
CA PHE A 265 -2.94 -9.83 15.13
C PHE A 265 -2.95 -11.22 15.78
N ALA A 266 -4.09 -11.60 16.34
CA ALA A 266 -4.29 -12.85 17.06
C ALA A 266 -4.59 -14.02 16.10
N PRO A 267 -4.52 -15.28 16.58
CA PRO A 267 -4.99 -16.43 15.81
C PRO A 267 -6.41 -16.24 15.29
N GLY A 268 -6.64 -16.62 14.03
CA GLY A 268 -7.92 -16.41 13.35
C GLY A 268 -8.04 -15.08 12.58
N ALA A 269 -7.05 -14.18 12.67
CA ALA A 269 -7.00 -12.98 11.85
C ALA A 269 -6.90 -13.30 10.36
N LEU A 270 -7.94 -12.93 9.61
CA LEU A 270 -8.08 -13.17 8.19
C LEU A 270 -8.79 -11.98 7.52
N LEU A 271 -8.16 -11.47 6.48
CA LEU A 271 -8.78 -10.57 5.51
C LEU A 271 -9.02 -11.34 4.22
N ARG A 272 -10.19 -11.15 3.60
CA ARG A 272 -10.50 -11.70 2.26
C ARG A 272 -11.01 -10.60 1.35
N SER A 273 -10.86 -10.77 0.05
CA SER A 273 -11.52 -9.92 -0.94
C SER A 273 -12.01 -10.70 -2.15
N ARG A 274 -12.98 -10.14 -2.86
CA ARG A 274 -13.44 -10.61 -4.17
C ARG A 274 -13.94 -9.43 -5.01
N GLY A 275 -14.09 -9.63 -6.30
CA GLY A 275 -14.62 -8.60 -7.22
C GLY A 275 -13.72 -8.38 -8.43
N ARG A 276 -13.88 -7.25 -9.10
CA ARG A 276 -13.13 -6.93 -10.33
C ARG A 276 -12.08 -5.85 -10.08
N VAL A 277 -10.86 -6.02 -10.58
CA VAL A 277 -9.76 -5.04 -10.41
C VAL A 277 -9.46 -4.26 -11.69
N ILE A 278 -9.54 -4.94 -12.84
CA ILE A 278 -9.44 -4.38 -14.18
C ILE A 278 -10.52 -5.04 -15.05
N ASP A 279 -10.92 -4.41 -16.15
CA ASP A 279 -12.11 -4.77 -16.95
C ASP A 279 -12.24 -6.26 -17.34
N ALA A 280 -11.13 -7.01 -17.35
CA ALA A 280 -11.09 -8.42 -17.71
C ALA A 280 -10.81 -9.38 -16.53
N LEU A 281 -10.17 -8.92 -15.45
CA LEU A 281 -9.71 -9.82 -14.38
C LEU A 281 -10.70 -9.89 -13.22
N ASP A 282 -11.40 -11.01 -13.12
CA ASP A 282 -12.32 -11.34 -12.04
C ASP A 282 -11.58 -12.07 -10.91
N ILE A 283 -11.59 -11.45 -9.72
CA ILE A 283 -11.04 -12.03 -8.49
C ILE A 283 -12.13 -12.83 -7.81
N ASP A 284 -12.02 -14.15 -7.91
CA ASP A 284 -12.86 -15.09 -7.16
C ASP A 284 -12.62 -14.93 -5.66
N GLU A 285 -11.34 -14.88 -5.28
CA GLU A 285 -10.93 -14.75 -3.90
C GLU A 285 -9.46 -14.32 -3.76
N ILE A 286 -9.20 -13.34 -2.90
CA ILE A 286 -7.90 -13.20 -2.23
C ILE A 286 -8.06 -13.50 -0.75
N ARG A 287 -7.10 -14.22 -0.16
CA ARG A 287 -7.00 -14.49 1.28
C ARG A 287 -5.68 -13.99 1.82
N TRP A 288 -5.73 -13.18 2.88
CA TRP A 288 -4.58 -12.74 3.67
C TRP A 288 -4.72 -13.22 5.11
N PRO A 289 -4.16 -14.38 5.47
CA PRO A 289 -3.96 -14.76 6.85
C PRO A 289 -2.99 -13.78 7.53
N LEU A 290 -3.40 -13.20 8.64
CA LEU A 290 -2.64 -12.18 9.37
C LEU A 290 -2.25 -12.62 10.78
N ALA A 291 -2.56 -13.85 11.18
CA ALA A 291 -2.20 -14.37 12.50
C ALA A 291 -0.68 -14.25 12.76
N GLY A 292 -0.32 -13.60 13.87
CA GLY A 292 1.08 -13.39 14.25
C GLY A 292 1.78 -12.22 13.54
N VAL A 293 1.10 -11.52 12.62
CA VAL A 293 1.58 -10.27 12.04
C VAL A 293 1.52 -9.17 13.09
N ARG A 294 2.56 -8.35 13.15
CA ARG A 294 2.64 -7.18 14.04
C ARG A 294 2.90 -5.94 13.23
N VAL A 295 2.25 -4.84 13.60
CA VAL A 295 2.42 -3.53 13.00
C VAL A 295 2.95 -2.60 14.08
N THR A 296 4.07 -1.94 13.79
CA THR A 296 4.72 -0.95 14.64
C THR A 296 4.94 0.34 13.85
N GLN A 297 5.46 1.39 14.50
CA GLN A 297 5.89 2.60 13.79
C GLN A 297 7.06 2.33 12.83
N ARG A 298 7.87 1.29 13.09
CA ARG A 298 9.01 0.90 12.25
C ARG A 298 8.59 0.12 11.01
N GLY A 299 7.47 -0.59 11.05
CA GLY A 299 6.93 -1.32 9.92
C GLY A 299 6.16 -2.57 10.31
N VAL A 300 6.12 -3.51 9.37
CA VAL A 300 5.41 -4.78 9.52
C VAL A 300 6.40 -5.90 9.86
N ASP A 301 6.08 -6.66 10.90
CA ASP A 301 6.79 -7.86 11.31
C ASP A 301 5.93 -9.11 11.17
N GLY A 302 6.56 -10.24 10.87
CA GLY A 302 5.94 -11.56 10.90
C GLY A 302 5.66 -12.13 9.52
N ARG A 303 4.91 -13.24 9.48
CA ARG A 303 4.68 -13.98 8.25
C ARG A 303 3.57 -13.33 7.43
N LEU A 304 3.89 -12.88 6.23
CA LEU A 304 2.94 -12.30 5.27
C LEU A 304 2.58 -13.34 4.22
N GLN A 305 1.29 -13.66 4.12
CA GLN A 305 0.79 -14.65 3.16
C GLN A 305 -0.34 -14.07 2.32
N ALA A 306 -0.39 -14.46 1.06
CA ALA A 306 -1.53 -14.21 0.19
C ALA A 306 -1.84 -15.45 -0.65
N ILE A 307 -3.12 -15.72 -0.86
CA ILE A 307 -3.59 -16.72 -1.81
C ILE A 307 -4.60 -16.03 -2.71
N LEU A 308 -4.32 -15.97 -4.01
CA LEU A 308 -5.16 -15.37 -5.03
C LEU A 308 -5.73 -16.50 -5.90
N ARG A 309 -7.04 -16.46 -6.11
CA ARG A 309 -7.77 -17.21 -7.12
C ARG A 309 -8.48 -16.20 -8.00
N ALA A 310 -8.25 -16.30 -9.29
CA ALA A 310 -8.84 -15.41 -10.26
C ALA A 310 -9.03 -16.12 -11.60
N HIS A 311 -9.89 -15.53 -12.41
CA HIS A 311 -10.07 -15.93 -13.80
C HIS A 311 -10.24 -14.70 -14.68
N GLU A 312 -9.98 -14.91 -15.96
CA GLU A 312 -10.34 -14.02 -17.04
C GLU A 312 -11.10 -14.91 -18.04
N ASN A 313 -12.26 -14.46 -18.51
CA ASN A 313 -13.24 -15.32 -19.19
C ASN A 313 -12.70 -15.93 -20.49
N GLU A 314 -11.77 -15.27 -21.18
CA GLU A 314 -11.15 -15.74 -22.42
C GLU A 314 -9.79 -16.39 -22.18
N MET A 315 -9.00 -15.92 -21.22
CA MET A 315 -7.63 -16.36 -20.99
C MET A 315 -7.56 -17.60 -20.10
N GLY A 316 -8.47 -17.78 -19.13
CA GLY A 316 -8.50 -18.94 -18.23
C GLY A 316 -8.39 -18.59 -16.74
N ASP A 317 -8.34 -19.64 -15.92
CA ASP A 317 -8.29 -19.58 -14.46
C ASP A 317 -6.88 -19.78 -13.91
N PHE A 318 -6.60 -19.22 -12.73
CA PHE A 318 -5.33 -19.42 -12.07
C PHE A 318 -5.36 -19.26 -10.54
N VAL A 319 -4.36 -19.86 -9.91
CA VAL A 319 -4.11 -19.74 -8.46
C VAL A 319 -2.67 -19.32 -8.25
N LEU A 320 -2.47 -18.26 -7.46
CA LEU A 320 -1.17 -17.78 -7.03
C LEU A 320 -1.08 -17.78 -5.50
N HIS A 321 0.05 -18.24 -4.99
CA HIS A 321 0.42 -18.23 -3.59
C HIS A 321 1.62 -17.32 -3.37
N LEU A 322 1.61 -16.62 -2.24
CA LEU A 322 2.69 -15.81 -1.73
C LEU A 322 2.89 -16.15 -0.26
N ASP A 323 4.14 -16.34 0.15
CA ASP A 323 4.52 -16.62 1.52
C ASP A 323 5.85 -15.96 1.81
N GLY A 324 5.90 -15.11 2.82
CA GLY A 324 7.11 -14.36 3.16
C GLY A 324 7.20 -14.00 4.63
N LEU A 325 8.37 -13.54 5.02
CA LEU A 325 8.68 -13.09 6.37
C LEU A 325 9.15 -11.63 6.30
N ALA A 326 8.45 -10.76 7.03
CA ALA A 326 8.76 -9.36 7.17
C ALA A 326 9.44 -9.06 8.52
N ASN A 327 10.36 -8.11 8.49
CA ASN A 327 11.09 -7.58 9.65
C ASN A 327 11.18 -6.06 9.50
N ASP A 328 10.48 -5.33 10.39
CA ASP A 328 10.32 -3.87 10.35
C ASP A 328 10.06 -3.35 8.91
N PHE A 329 9.25 -4.06 8.14
CA PHE A 329 9.13 -3.82 6.70
C PHE A 329 8.21 -2.63 6.39
N LEU A 330 8.73 -1.69 5.63
CA LEU A 330 8.01 -0.65 4.89
C LEU A 330 8.57 -0.60 3.46
N PRO A 331 7.85 -0.02 2.47
CA PRO A 331 8.47 0.27 1.18
C PRO A 331 9.74 1.09 1.37
N ASP A 332 10.84 0.59 0.83
CA ASP A 332 12.16 1.23 0.87
C ASP A 332 12.85 1.28 2.26
N ALA A 333 12.32 0.57 3.28
CA ALA A 333 12.95 0.41 4.60
C ALA A 333 12.70 -0.99 5.21
N GLY A 334 13.70 -1.53 5.92
CA GLY A 334 13.57 -2.83 6.57
C GLY A 334 13.69 -3.98 5.59
N ARG A 335 13.06 -5.12 5.87
CA ARG A 335 13.20 -6.32 5.02
C ARG A 335 11.94 -7.16 4.91
N TRP A 336 11.65 -7.59 3.68
CA TRP A 336 10.69 -8.64 3.40
C TRP A 336 11.29 -9.67 2.44
N ARG A 337 11.34 -10.94 2.87
CA ARG A 337 11.72 -12.06 2.02
C ARG A 337 10.48 -12.85 1.66
N TRP A 338 10.31 -13.21 0.39
CA TRP A 338 9.14 -13.96 -0.06
C TRP A 338 9.51 -15.08 -1.01
N ARG A 339 8.57 -16.01 -1.12
CA ARG A 339 8.44 -16.97 -2.21
C ARG A 339 7.03 -16.89 -2.77
N TYR A 340 6.91 -17.17 -4.05
CA TYR A 340 5.64 -17.27 -4.73
C TYR A 340 5.61 -18.52 -5.59
N TRP A 341 4.43 -19.09 -5.78
CA TRP A 341 4.21 -20.21 -6.68
C TRP A 341 2.76 -20.24 -7.13
N GLY A 342 2.50 -20.87 -8.25
CA GLY A 342 1.15 -20.99 -8.75
C GLY A 342 1.08 -21.69 -10.09
N GLN A 343 -0.14 -21.80 -10.58
CA GLN A 343 -0.46 -22.49 -11.82
C GLN A 343 -1.77 -21.96 -12.37
N GLY A 344 -1.99 -22.16 -13.66
CA GLY A 344 -3.23 -21.80 -14.31
C GLY A 344 -3.38 -22.43 -15.68
N SER A 345 -4.53 -22.16 -16.28
CA SER A 345 -4.82 -22.47 -17.67
C SER A 345 -4.60 -21.26 -18.56
N PHE A 346 -4.31 -21.51 -19.83
CA PHE A 346 -4.29 -20.51 -20.89
C PHE A 346 -5.11 -21.03 -22.07
N THR A 347 -6.41 -20.71 -22.04
CA THR A 347 -7.42 -21.23 -22.98
C THR A 347 -7.09 -20.95 -24.44
N PRO A 348 -6.63 -19.74 -24.85
CA PRO A 348 -6.40 -19.43 -26.26
C PRO A 348 -5.38 -20.33 -26.96
N MET A 349 -4.50 -21.00 -26.20
CA MET A 349 -3.48 -21.91 -26.74
C MET A 349 -3.57 -23.34 -26.19
N HIS A 350 -4.68 -23.67 -25.51
CA HIS A 350 -4.88 -24.96 -24.84
C HIS A 350 -3.65 -25.40 -24.04
N ALA A 351 -3.11 -24.46 -23.25
CA ALA A 351 -1.88 -24.63 -22.50
C ALA A 351 -2.15 -24.54 -20.99
N ARG A 352 -1.28 -25.16 -20.21
CA ARG A 352 -1.18 -24.93 -18.77
C ARG A 352 0.13 -24.27 -18.47
N TRP A 353 0.13 -23.38 -17.49
CA TRP A 353 1.34 -22.72 -17.03
C TRP A 353 1.54 -22.92 -15.54
N ASP A 354 2.80 -22.91 -15.14
CA ASP A 354 3.21 -22.84 -13.74
C ASP A 354 4.24 -21.73 -13.53
N ILE A 355 4.32 -21.26 -12.29
CA ILE A 355 5.30 -20.28 -11.87
C ILE A 355 5.79 -20.60 -10.47
N ALA A 356 7.07 -20.36 -10.21
CA ALA A 356 7.66 -20.35 -8.88
C ALA A 356 8.84 -19.40 -8.82
N GLY A 357 9.05 -18.76 -7.67
CA GLY A 357 10.21 -17.91 -7.47
C GLY A 357 10.37 -17.42 -6.05
N GLN A 358 11.49 -16.75 -5.81
CA GLN A 358 11.87 -16.21 -4.51
C GLN A 358 12.53 -14.85 -4.69
N GLY A 359 12.29 -13.95 -3.74
CA GLY A 359 12.91 -12.63 -3.73
C GLY A 359 13.01 -12.03 -2.34
N GLU A 360 13.64 -10.87 -2.31
CA GLU A 360 13.83 -10.04 -1.13
C GLU A 360 13.68 -8.57 -1.51
N TRP A 361 13.00 -7.81 -0.67
CA TRP A 361 12.93 -6.36 -0.68
C TRP A 361 13.61 -5.95 0.60
N ARG A 362 14.78 -5.36 0.46
CA ARG A 362 15.57 -4.89 1.57
C ARG A 362 15.92 -3.45 1.32
N ASP A 363 15.47 -2.57 2.22
CA ASP A 363 15.62 -1.13 2.08
C ASP A 363 15.15 -0.72 0.66
N ASN A 364 15.90 0.10 -0.06
CA ASN A 364 15.55 0.51 -1.42
C ASN A 364 15.82 -0.54 -2.53
N THR A 365 16.19 -1.78 -2.19
CA THR A 365 16.60 -2.78 -3.18
C THR A 365 15.63 -3.96 -3.25
N ILE A 366 15.12 -4.25 -4.45
CA ILE A 366 14.32 -5.43 -4.76
C ILE A 366 15.20 -6.41 -5.53
N ARG A 367 15.36 -7.63 -4.99
CA ARG A 367 16.12 -8.72 -5.60
C ARG A 367 15.22 -9.92 -5.84
N LEU A 368 15.07 -10.32 -7.10
CA LEU A 368 14.50 -11.61 -7.47
C LEU A 368 15.63 -12.62 -7.60
N THR A 369 15.72 -13.54 -6.64
CA THR A 369 16.79 -14.54 -6.57
C THR A 369 16.51 -15.79 -7.39
N SER A 370 15.23 -16.11 -7.60
CA SER A 370 14.81 -17.21 -8.47
C SER A 370 13.48 -16.89 -9.14
N LEU A 371 13.35 -17.37 -10.37
CA LEU A 371 12.13 -17.41 -11.17
C LEU A 371 12.22 -18.68 -12.01
N SER A 372 11.13 -19.41 -12.08
CA SER A 372 10.87 -20.45 -13.07
C SER A 372 9.41 -20.29 -13.47
N THR A 373 9.15 -20.05 -14.74
CA THR A 373 7.79 -19.97 -15.28
C THR A 373 7.77 -20.58 -16.67
N GLY A 374 6.71 -21.30 -17.02
CA GLY A 374 6.65 -21.93 -18.33
C GLY A 374 5.28 -22.50 -18.64
N PHE A 375 5.12 -22.90 -19.89
CA PHE A 375 3.96 -23.62 -20.38
C PHE A 375 4.29 -25.11 -20.57
N ASP A 376 3.30 -25.98 -20.46
CA ASP A 376 3.45 -27.39 -20.88
C ASP A 376 3.64 -27.52 -22.40
N ARG A 377 2.90 -26.71 -23.17
CA ARG A 377 2.97 -26.55 -24.62
C ARG A 377 2.46 -25.17 -25.00
N LEU A 378 3.05 -24.55 -26.02
CA LEU A 378 2.58 -23.26 -26.54
C LEU A 378 2.22 -23.41 -28.03
N GLN A 379 0.96 -23.23 -28.38
CA GLN A 379 0.49 -23.24 -29.77
C GLN A 379 0.21 -21.81 -30.23
N TYR A 380 0.96 -21.32 -31.21
CA TYR A 380 0.79 -19.98 -31.76
C TYR A 380 0.83 -20.00 -33.28
N GLY A 381 -0.31 -19.73 -33.92
CA GLY A 381 -0.46 -19.83 -35.37
C GLY A 381 -0.05 -21.22 -35.87
N ALA A 382 0.90 -21.25 -36.81
CA ALA A 382 1.42 -22.47 -37.42
C ALA A 382 2.52 -23.17 -36.60
N MET A 383 2.75 -22.77 -35.34
CA MET A 383 3.89 -23.20 -34.54
C MET A 383 3.45 -23.83 -33.23
N THR A 384 4.01 -25.00 -32.90
CA THR A 384 3.87 -25.65 -31.59
C THR A 384 5.23 -25.74 -30.92
N VAL A 385 5.40 -25.03 -29.80
CA VAL A 385 6.62 -25.05 -28.97
C VAL A 385 6.40 -26.01 -27.81
N THR A 386 7.34 -26.95 -27.63
CA THR A 386 7.27 -27.94 -26.55
C THR A 386 7.87 -27.37 -25.27
N SER A 387 7.08 -27.35 -24.19
CA SER A 387 7.52 -27.03 -22.82
C SER A 387 8.46 -25.82 -22.66
N PRO A 388 8.10 -24.62 -23.18
CA PRO A 388 8.94 -23.44 -23.01
C PRO A 388 8.98 -23.01 -21.55
N ARG A 389 10.18 -22.70 -21.03
CA ARG A 389 10.43 -22.31 -19.65
C ARG A 389 11.45 -21.17 -19.55
N LEU A 390 11.07 -20.14 -18.82
CA LEU A 390 11.90 -18.99 -18.48
C LEU A 390 12.47 -19.17 -17.07
N ILE A 391 13.78 -19.03 -16.93
CA ILE A 391 14.52 -19.11 -15.66
C ILE A 391 15.47 -17.93 -15.48
N LEU A 392 15.92 -17.68 -14.23
CA LEU A 392 17.03 -16.75 -13.99
C LEU A 392 18.38 -17.45 -14.15
N ASN A 393 19.27 -16.84 -14.92
CA ASN A 393 20.70 -17.14 -14.93
C ASN A 393 21.46 -16.31 -13.89
N LYS A 394 21.00 -15.09 -13.62
CA LYS A 394 21.48 -14.22 -12.55
C LYS A 394 20.28 -13.55 -11.87
N PRO A 395 20.36 -13.27 -10.55
CA PRO A 395 19.31 -12.52 -9.87
C PRO A 395 18.98 -11.22 -10.59
N ILE A 396 17.70 -10.89 -10.67
CA ILE A 396 17.29 -9.54 -11.07
C ILE A 396 17.43 -8.65 -9.83
N VAL A 397 18.21 -7.60 -9.92
CA VAL A 397 18.42 -6.61 -8.86
C VAL A 397 17.94 -5.26 -9.36
N TRP A 398 16.97 -4.69 -8.66
CA TRP A 398 16.46 -3.35 -8.89
C TRP A 398 16.73 -2.49 -7.66
N VAL A 399 17.61 -1.51 -7.82
CA VAL A 399 17.89 -0.47 -6.82
C VAL A 399 17.00 0.73 -7.13
N ARG A 400 16.09 1.03 -6.20
CA ARG A 400 15.10 2.11 -6.25
C ARG A 400 15.64 3.37 -5.57
N ASP A 401 16.85 3.77 -5.94
CA ASP A 401 17.44 5.01 -5.45
C ASP A 401 17.01 6.18 -6.35
N ASP A 402 16.60 7.30 -5.76
CA ASP A 402 16.11 8.48 -6.52
C ASP A 402 17.19 9.09 -7.44
N LYS A 403 18.46 8.99 -7.05
CA LYS A 403 19.58 9.60 -7.79
C LYS A 403 20.25 8.62 -8.73
N THR A 404 20.37 7.37 -8.30
CA THR A 404 21.14 6.31 -8.95
C THR A 404 20.33 5.02 -9.13
N PRO A 405 19.14 5.08 -9.75
CA PRO A 405 18.33 3.89 -9.96
C PRO A 405 19.04 2.94 -10.94
N SER A 406 18.99 1.64 -10.66
CA SER A 406 19.58 0.64 -11.55
C SER A 406 18.78 -0.65 -11.54
N LEU A 407 18.70 -1.27 -12.71
CA LEU A 407 18.13 -2.60 -12.92
C LEU A 407 19.16 -3.45 -13.65
N GLN A 408 19.47 -4.63 -13.12
CA GLN A 408 20.34 -5.60 -13.77
C GLN A 408 19.83 -7.02 -13.55
N GLY A 409 20.08 -7.92 -14.50
CA GLY A 409 19.75 -9.34 -14.35
C GLY A 409 20.08 -10.15 -15.59
N ALA A 410 19.95 -11.47 -15.49
CA ALA A 410 20.08 -12.34 -16.65
C ALA A 410 19.09 -13.51 -16.56
N LEU A 411 18.49 -13.84 -17.69
CA LEU A 411 17.47 -14.87 -17.84
C LEU A 411 17.85 -15.83 -18.96
N SER A 412 17.26 -17.02 -18.92
CA SER A 412 17.26 -17.98 -20.02
C SER A 412 15.84 -18.40 -20.34
N LEU A 413 15.46 -18.37 -21.62
CA LEU A 413 14.27 -19.01 -22.13
C LEU A 413 14.69 -20.30 -22.84
N GLU A 414 14.36 -21.43 -22.26
CA GLU A 414 14.61 -22.76 -22.81
C GLU A 414 13.32 -23.32 -23.39
N ALA A 415 13.39 -23.90 -24.57
CA ALA A 415 12.26 -24.57 -25.20
C ALA A 415 12.71 -25.91 -25.77
N GLY A 416 11.84 -26.90 -25.70
CA GLY A 416 11.98 -28.13 -26.47
C GLY A 416 11.89 -27.87 -27.97
N LYS A 417 11.75 -28.94 -28.75
CA LYS A 417 11.56 -28.79 -30.20
C LYS A 417 10.32 -27.94 -30.51
N THR A 418 10.44 -27.14 -31.56
CA THR A 418 9.31 -26.40 -32.13
C THR A 418 8.94 -27.02 -33.46
N ILE A 419 7.66 -27.38 -33.61
CA ILE A 419 7.14 -28.03 -34.81
C ILE A 419 6.27 -27.02 -35.56
N PHE A 420 6.52 -26.89 -36.86
CA PHE A 420 5.71 -26.07 -37.76
C PHE A 420 4.67 -26.95 -38.47
N THR A 421 3.53 -26.38 -38.87
CA THR A 421 2.48 -27.10 -39.61
C THR A 421 2.97 -27.70 -40.93
N SER A 422 4.03 -27.14 -41.52
CA SER A 422 4.72 -27.69 -42.69
C SER A 422 5.52 -28.98 -42.44
N GLY A 423 5.57 -29.46 -41.19
CA GLY A 423 6.43 -30.57 -40.77
C GLY A 423 7.89 -30.17 -40.51
N SER A 424 8.27 -28.92 -40.78
CA SER A 424 9.58 -28.38 -40.39
C SER A 424 9.75 -28.38 -38.88
N VAL A 425 11.00 -28.46 -38.40
CA VAL A 425 11.32 -28.51 -36.97
C VAL A 425 12.47 -27.55 -36.66
N LEU A 426 12.28 -26.66 -35.69
CA LEU A 426 13.39 -26.00 -35.00
C LEU A 426 13.82 -26.92 -33.84
N PRO A 427 15.12 -27.31 -33.76
CA PRO A 427 15.64 -28.08 -32.63
C PRO A 427 15.41 -27.37 -31.29
N PRO A 428 15.56 -28.07 -30.15
CA PRO A 428 15.51 -27.44 -28.83
C PRO A 428 16.36 -26.18 -28.81
N SER A 429 15.77 -25.11 -28.27
CA SER A 429 16.35 -23.78 -28.37
C SER A 429 16.49 -23.13 -27.00
N THR A 430 17.56 -22.34 -26.88
CA THR A 430 17.87 -21.58 -25.67
C THR A 430 18.14 -20.14 -26.08
N VAL A 431 17.45 -19.21 -25.42
CA VAL A 431 17.70 -17.78 -25.53
C VAL A 431 18.22 -17.28 -24.20
N ASN A 432 19.52 -16.96 -24.15
CA ASN A 432 20.10 -16.30 -22.99
C ASN A 432 20.04 -14.80 -23.20
N PHE A 433 19.59 -14.04 -22.22
CA PHE A 433 19.60 -12.59 -22.30
C PHE A 433 19.86 -11.93 -20.95
N SER A 434 20.60 -10.82 -20.98
CA SER A 434 20.83 -9.93 -19.85
C SER A 434 20.03 -8.65 -20.03
N VAL A 435 19.52 -8.11 -18.93
CA VAL A 435 18.84 -6.83 -18.87
C VAL A 435 19.68 -5.84 -18.07
N GLU A 436 19.73 -4.59 -18.54
CA GLU A 436 20.39 -3.47 -17.88
C GLU A 436 19.59 -2.19 -18.12
N GLY A 437 19.25 -1.47 -17.06
CA GLY A 437 18.38 -0.29 -17.16
C GLY A 437 18.27 0.49 -15.87
N ARG A 438 17.24 1.33 -15.78
CA ARG A 438 16.92 2.09 -14.56
C ARG A 438 15.85 1.41 -13.72
N GLU A 439 14.85 0.83 -14.37
CA GLU A 439 13.66 0.27 -13.74
C GLU A 439 13.01 -0.80 -14.64
N PRO A 440 12.09 -1.64 -14.12
CA PRO A 440 11.46 -2.72 -14.88
C PRO A 440 10.70 -2.27 -16.14
N THR A 441 10.30 -1.01 -16.22
CA THR A 441 9.64 -0.42 -17.40
C THR A 441 10.62 0.19 -18.39
N LEU A 442 11.90 0.36 -18.06
CA LEU A 442 12.88 1.01 -18.92
C LEU A 442 14.25 0.31 -18.83
N PHE A 443 14.52 -0.59 -19.79
CA PHE A 443 15.78 -1.33 -19.85
C PHE A 443 16.21 -1.70 -21.26
N GLN A 444 17.50 -1.89 -21.42
CA GLN A 444 18.11 -2.51 -22.60
C GLN A 444 18.32 -4.00 -22.34
N PHE A 445 18.27 -4.80 -23.39
CA PHE A 445 18.63 -6.21 -23.32
C PHE A 445 19.64 -6.59 -24.39
N LYS A 446 20.45 -7.58 -24.07
CA LYS A 446 21.40 -8.23 -25.00
C LYS A 446 21.32 -9.72 -24.78
N GLY A 447 21.43 -10.51 -25.84
CA GLY A 447 21.32 -11.96 -25.71
C GLY A 447 21.78 -12.72 -26.94
N ASP A 448 21.69 -14.04 -26.86
CA ASP A 448 21.87 -14.93 -27.99
C ASP A 448 20.88 -16.09 -27.97
N LEU A 449 20.35 -16.41 -29.16
CA LEU A 449 19.51 -17.58 -29.41
C LEU A 449 20.33 -18.67 -30.08
N ARG A 450 20.24 -19.89 -29.57
CA ARG A 450 20.81 -21.10 -30.17
C ARG A 450 19.73 -22.16 -30.27
N ALA A 451 19.74 -22.94 -31.35
CA ALA A 451 18.84 -24.08 -31.56
C ALA A 451 19.59 -25.25 -32.19
N GLY A 452 20.11 -26.17 -31.38
CA GLY A 452 21.07 -27.17 -31.86
C GLY A 452 22.29 -26.50 -32.50
N ALA A 453 22.57 -26.82 -33.78
CA ALA A 453 23.67 -26.22 -34.54
C ALA A 453 23.33 -24.83 -35.14
N ILE A 454 22.07 -24.39 -35.03
CA ILE A 454 21.62 -23.09 -35.52
C ILE A 454 21.96 -21.99 -34.50
N GLY A 455 22.53 -20.88 -34.96
CA GLY A 455 22.98 -19.76 -34.11
C GLY A 455 24.46 -19.86 -33.70
N PRO A 456 24.94 -18.99 -32.80
CA PRO A 456 24.17 -18.02 -32.02
C PRO A 456 23.66 -16.85 -32.85
N VAL A 457 22.35 -16.61 -32.80
CA VAL A 457 21.72 -15.39 -33.30
C VAL A 457 21.84 -14.33 -32.21
N ARG A 458 22.58 -13.26 -32.47
CA ARG A 458 22.81 -12.20 -31.48
C ARG A 458 21.60 -11.27 -31.44
N LEU A 459 21.10 -11.00 -30.25
CA LEU A 459 19.94 -10.15 -29.99
C LEU A 459 20.38 -8.91 -29.22
N ASN A 460 19.85 -7.76 -29.59
CA ASN A 460 19.92 -6.56 -28.76
C ASN A 460 18.62 -5.76 -28.89
N GLY A 461 18.33 -4.94 -27.90
CA GLY A 461 17.15 -4.08 -27.96
C GLY A 461 16.87 -3.36 -26.67
N ARG A 462 15.68 -2.78 -26.60
CA ARG A 462 15.18 -2.04 -25.45
C ARG A 462 13.68 -2.21 -25.27
N TRP A 463 13.26 -2.08 -24.03
CA TRP A 463 11.89 -1.90 -23.57
C TRP A 463 11.77 -0.49 -23.01
N ASP A 464 10.78 0.28 -23.49
CA ASP A 464 10.53 1.67 -23.09
C ASP A 464 9.22 1.85 -22.29
N GLY A 465 8.60 0.75 -21.84
CA GLY A 465 7.35 0.75 -21.06
C GLY A 465 6.12 0.52 -21.91
N GLU A 466 6.21 0.78 -23.22
CA GLU A 466 5.11 0.61 -24.17
C GLU A 466 5.49 -0.33 -25.33
N ARG A 467 6.75 -0.25 -25.78
CA ARG A 467 7.23 -0.94 -26.97
C ARG A 467 8.57 -1.61 -26.75
N LEU A 468 8.62 -2.89 -27.15
CA LEU A 468 9.86 -3.62 -27.33
C LEU A 468 10.41 -3.31 -28.72
N ARG A 469 11.68 -2.94 -28.83
CA ARG A 469 12.37 -2.75 -30.12
C ARG A 469 13.75 -3.37 -30.08
N GLY A 470 14.18 -4.01 -31.16
CA GLY A 470 15.48 -4.63 -31.19
C GLY A 470 15.94 -5.04 -32.57
N GLN A 471 17.14 -5.62 -32.60
CA GLN A 471 17.72 -6.22 -33.77
C GLN A 471 18.21 -7.64 -33.44
N ALA A 472 18.09 -8.52 -34.43
CA ALA A 472 18.66 -9.84 -34.42
C ALA A 472 19.68 -9.95 -35.57
N TRP A 473 20.90 -10.35 -35.24
CA TRP A 473 21.95 -10.58 -36.21
C TRP A 473 22.33 -12.04 -36.24
N TRP A 474 22.13 -12.64 -37.40
CA TRP A 474 22.46 -14.02 -37.66
C TRP A 474 23.82 -14.07 -38.37
N PRO A 475 24.88 -14.60 -37.73
CA PRO A 475 26.20 -14.69 -38.35
C PRO A 475 26.17 -15.61 -39.56
N LYS A 476 27.20 -15.50 -40.42
CA LYS A 476 27.41 -16.44 -41.52
C LYS A 476 27.56 -17.87 -41.00
N GLN A 477 26.63 -18.75 -41.37
CA GLN A 477 26.63 -20.17 -41.00
C GLN A 477 26.49 -21.07 -42.23
N SER A 478 26.96 -22.31 -42.13
CA SER A 478 26.79 -23.32 -43.17
C SER A 478 25.30 -23.55 -43.47
N LEU A 479 24.94 -23.67 -44.74
CA LEU A 479 23.56 -23.91 -45.16
C LEU A 479 22.97 -25.22 -44.60
N ILE A 480 23.82 -26.23 -44.37
CA ILE A 480 23.39 -27.56 -43.88
C ILE A 480 22.68 -27.49 -42.53
N VAL A 481 23.08 -26.57 -41.65
CA VAL A 481 22.50 -26.48 -40.29
C VAL A 481 21.02 -26.09 -40.31
N PHE A 482 20.54 -25.51 -41.42
CA PHE A 482 19.15 -25.10 -41.62
C PHE A 482 18.27 -26.21 -42.21
N GLN A 483 18.82 -27.40 -42.49
CA GLN A 483 18.07 -28.54 -43.03
C GLN A 483 16.78 -28.85 -42.26
N PRO A 484 16.74 -28.82 -40.90
CA PRO A 484 15.51 -29.09 -40.16
C PRO A 484 14.38 -28.09 -40.40
N LEU A 485 14.69 -26.87 -40.86
CA LEU A 485 13.70 -25.83 -41.13
C LEU A 485 12.97 -26.00 -42.47
N LEU A 486 13.45 -26.89 -43.33
CA LEU A 486 12.80 -27.21 -44.60
C LEU A 486 11.67 -28.23 -44.40
N PRO A 487 10.51 -28.04 -45.06
CA PRO A 487 9.46 -29.05 -45.07
C PRO A 487 9.98 -30.39 -45.61
N PRO A 488 9.80 -31.52 -44.90
CA PRO A 488 10.26 -32.83 -45.35
C PRO A 488 9.72 -33.22 -46.73
N ASP A 489 8.49 -32.80 -47.03
CA ASP A 489 7.80 -33.09 -48.30
C ASP A 489 8.48 -32.49 -49.53
N TRP A 490 9.34 -31.47 -49.35
CA TRP A 490 10.12 -30.91 -50.44
C TRP A 490 11.21 -31.88 -50.92
N LYS A 491 11.53 -32.93 -50.14
CA LYS A 491 12.58 -33.92 -50.43
C LYS A 491 13.91 -33.26 -50.81
N MET A 492 14.17 -32.07 -50.24
CA MET A 492 15.31 -31.23 -50.57
C MET A 492 16.40 -31.39 -49.51
N THR A 493 17.59 -31.81 -49.94
CA THR A 493 18.78 -31.95 -49.10
C THR A 493 19.74 -30.79 -49.34
N LEU A 494 19.96 -29.96 -48.33
CA LEU A 494 20.94 -28.89 -48.32
C LEU A 494 22.36 -29.46 -48.27
N ARG A 495 23.23 -28.91 -49.11
CA ARG A 495 24.65 -29.26 -49.20
C ARG A 495 25.48 -28.03 -48.87
N GLU A 496 26.27 -27.54 -49.81
CA GLU A 496 27.18 -26.42 -49.59
C GLU A 496 26.46 -25.07 -49.62
N GLY A 497 27.18 -24.04 -49.18
CA GLY A 497 26.71 -22.66 -49.13
C GLY A 497 26.66 -22.11 -47.72
N SER A 498 26.33 -20.83 -47.62
CA SER A 498 26.24 -20.13 -46.35
C SER A 498 25.07 -19.16 -46.31
N LEU A 499 24.46 -19.05 -45.13
CA LEU A 499 23.35 -18.14 -44.86
C LEU A 499 23.73 -17.19 -43.72
N TYR A 500 23.40 -15.92 -43.88
CA TYR A 500 23.41 -14.91 -42.82
C TYR A 500 22.21 -13.99 -42.98
N ALA A 501 21.80 -13.32 -41.90
CA ALA A 501 20.62 -12.46 -41.91
C ALA A 501 20.72 -11.32 -40.90
N GLN A 502 20.01 -10.24 -41.19
CA GLN A 502 19.81 -9.15 -40.25
C GLN A 502 18.32 -8.81 -40.18
N VAL A 503 17.81 -8.69 -38.96
CA VAL A 503 16.40 -8.48 -38.67
C VAL A 503 16.27 -7.34 -37.67
N ALA A 504 15.36 -6.41 -37.93
CA ALA A 504 14.84 -5.49 -36.93
C ALA A 504 13.44 -5.95 -36.53
N PHE A 505 13.09 -5.84 -35.26
CA PHE A 505 11.77 -6.22 -34.75
C PHE A 505 11.21 -5.20 -33.78
N SER A 506 9.89 -5.19 -33.67
CA SER A 506 9.15 -4.40 -32.68
C SER A 506 7.91 -5.13 -32.22
N ALA A 507 7.55 -4.96 -30.94
CA ALA A 507 6.30 -5.44 -30.40
C ALA A 507 5.69 -4.40 -29.45
N ALA A 508 4.39 -4.15 -29.59
CA ALA A 508 3.61 -3.27 -28.71
C ALA A 508 2.16 -3.75 -28.65
N GLN A 509 1.43 -3.33 -27.60
CA GLN A 509 -0.01 -3.56 -27.49
C GLN A 509 -0.74 -2.95 -28.70
N GLY A 510 -1.71 -3.68 -29.27
CA GLY A 510 -2.45 -3.28 -30.48
C GLY A 510 -1.69 -3.48 -31.82
N GLN A 511 -0.36 -3.39 -31.82
CA GLN A 511 0.48 -3.63 -33.02
C GLN A 511 0.79 -5.12 -33.22
N GLY A 512 0.93 -5.88 -32.13
CA GLY A 512 1.46 -7.25 -32.18
C GLY A 512 2.96 -7.28 -32.46
N PHE A 513 3.47 -8.44 -32.88
CA PHE A 513 4.88 -8.61 -33.25
C PHE A 513 5.10 -8.30 -34.73
N GLU A 514 6.07 -7.42 -35.01
CA GLU A 514 6.55 -7.10 -36.35
C GLU A 514 8.04 -7.38 -36.47
N ALA A 515 8.46 -7.85 -37.63
CA ALA A 515 9.87 -8.00 -37.96
C ALA A 515 10.12 -7.64 -39.42
N GLY A 516 11.30 -7.12 -39.74
CA GLY A 516 11.70 -6.80 -41.10
C GLY A 516 13.19 -6.90 -41.25
N GLY A 517 13.64 -7.40 -42.39
CA GLY A 517 15.06 -7.69 -42.57
C GLY A 517 15.38 -8.23 -43.95
N HIS A 518 16.60 -8.75 -44.06
CA HIS A 518 17.02 -9.48 -45.25
C HIS A 518 17.90 -10.68 -44.85
N GLY A 519 17.66 -11.81 -45.51
CA GLY A 519 18.54 -12.96 -45.49
C GLY A 519 19.40 -13.01 -46.75
N VAL A 520 20.64 -13.44 -46.63
CA VAL A 520 21.54 -13.62 -47.77
C VAL A 520 22.00 -15.07 -47.81
N LEU A 521 21.71 -15.72 -48.93
CA LEU A 521 22.27 -17.01 -49.29
C LEU A 521 23.44 -16.81 -50.26
N LYS A 522 24.57 -17.45 -49.98
CA LYS A 522 25.76 -17.46 -50.83
C LYS A 522 26.21 -18.88 -51.15
N GLY A 523 26.36 -19.18 -52.44
CA GLY A 523 26.85 -20.46 -52.97
C GLY A 523 25.97 -21.65 -52.58
N GLY A 524 24.65 -21.44 -52.51
CA GLY A 524 23.72 -22.46 -52.03
C GLY A 524 23.57 -23.63 -52.99
N ASN A 525 23.80 -24.84 -52.46
CA ASN A 525 23.63 -26.09 -53.19
C ASN A 525 22.54 -26.93 -52.50
N ALA A 526 21.58 -27.44 -53.28
CA ALA A 526 20.51 -28.29 -52.78
C ALA A 526 20.20 -29.42 -53.77
N TRP A 527 19.97 -30.62 -53.26
CA TRP A 527 19.60 -31.79 -54.07
C TRP A 527 18.15 -32.16 -53.83
N MET A 528 17.41 -32.37 -54.90
CA MET A 528 16.06 -32.94 -54.92
C MET A 528 16.13 -34.31 -55.61
N PRO A 529 15.06 -35.14 -55.57
CA PRO A 529 15.09 -36.47 -56.19
C PRO A 529 15.53 -36.46 -57.65
N ASP A 530 15.05 -35.49 -58.42
CA ASP A 530 15.25 -35.45 -59.87
C ASP A 530 16.20 -34.33 -60.32
N ASN A 531 16.59 -33.42 -59.42
CA ASN A 531 17.28 -32.18 -59.78
C ASN A 531 18.38 -31.79 -58.77
N LYS A 532 19.39 -31.06 -59.26
CA LYS A 532 20.41 -30.42 -58.41
C LYS A 532 20.41 -28.92 -58.66
N ILE A 533 20.34 -28.16 -57.58
CA ILE A 533 20.53 -26.71 -57.57
C ILE A 533 21.96 -26.45 -57.08
N ASN A 534 22.75 -25.71 -57.85
CA ASN A 534 24.14 -25.41 -57.50
C ASN A 534 24.44 -23.91 -57.66
N GLY A 535 25.24 -23.35 -56.75
CA GLY A 535 25.81 -22.01 -56.86
C GLY A 535 24.81 -20.87 -56.68
N VAL A 536 23.70 -21.11 -55.98
CA VAL A 536 22.65 -20.09 -55.86
C VAL A 536 23.05 -19.00 -54.87
N ASP A 537 23.05 -17.77 -55.38
CA ASP A 537 23.18 -16.54 -54.62
C ASP A 537 21.85 -15.79 -54.66
N PHE A 538 21.25 -15.49 -53.50
CA PHE A 538 20.12 -14.56 -53.44
C PHE A 538 20.10 -13.74 -52.17
N ILE A 539 19.51 -12.56 -52.27
CA ILE A 539 19.16 -11.70 -51.14
C ILE A 539 17.64 -11.69 -51.05
N LEU A 540 17.10 -12.15 -49.93
CA LEU A 540 15.67 -12.22 -49.68
C LEU A 540 15.30 -11.21 -48.61
N PRO A 541 14.83 -10.01 -49.00
CA PRO A 541 14.19 -9.11 -48.06
C PRO A 541 12.85 -9.70 -47.64
N PHE A 542 12.52 -9.52 -46.37
CA PHE A 542 11.28 -10.00 -45.80
C PHE A 542 10.69 -9.00 -44.81
N ARG A 543 9.38 -9.09 -44.64
CA ARG A 543 8.63 -8.40 -43.59
C ARG A 543 7.61 -9.36 -42.99
N PHE A 544 7.51 -9.35 -41.67
CA PHE A 544 6.48 -10.00 -40.89
C PHE A 544 5.60 -8.94 -40.23
N HIS A 545 4.31 -8.98 -40.50
CA HIS A 545 3.31 -8.09 -39.90
C HIS A 545 1.95 -8.79 -39.89
N GLN A 546 1.17 -8.60 -38.83
CA GLN A 546 -0.16 -9.21 -38.67
C GLN A 546 -0.18 -10.74 -38.92
N GLY A 547 0.83 -11.46 -38.44
CA GLY A 547 0.89 -12.91 -38.61
C GLY A 547 1.26 -13.39 -40.03
N ALA A 548 1.58 -12.49 -40.97
CA ALA A 548 1.88 -12.83 -42.36
C ALA A 548 3.31 -12.44 -42.75
N TRP A 549 3.95 -13.32 -43.53
CA TRP A 549 5.24 -13.05 -44.16
C TRP A 549 5.05 -12.47 -45.56
N GLN A 550 5.78 -11.40 -45.84
CA GLN A 550 5.94 -10.78 -47.16
C GLN A 550 7.40 -10.94 -47.57
N LEU A 551 7.63 -11.47 -48.76
CA LEU A 551 8.98 -11.75 -49.29
C LEU A 551 9.18 -10.95 -50.59
N GLY A 552 10.35 -10.32 -50.78
CA GLY A 552 10.73 -9.62 -52.01
C GLY A 552 10.60 -8.08 -51.98
N THR A 553 11.22 -7.40 -52.96
CA THR A 553 11.28 -5.93 -53.07
C THR A 553 10.22 -5.29 -53.98
N ARG A 554 9.59 -6.05 -54.89
CA ARG A 554 8.64 -5.54 -55.90
C ARG A 554 7.41 -6.45 -56.01
N GLY A 555 6.37 -6.15 -55.23
CA GLY A 555 5.08 -6.85 -55.26
C GLY A 555 5.03 -8.11 -54.37
N PRO A 556 3.95 -8.34 -53.61
CA PRO A 556 3.94 -9.39 -52.59
C PRO A 556 3.70 -10.76 -53.21
N SER A 557 4.66 -11.68 -53.11
CA SER A 557 4.30 -13.09 -52.93
C SER A 557 3.85 -13.24 -51.47
N ARG A 558 2.53 -13.11 -51.24
CA ARG A 558 1.90 -13.33 -49.93
C ARG A 558 1.84 -14.83 -49.68
N CYS A 559 2.68 -15.36 -48.81
CA CYS A 559 2.55 -16.74 -48.35
C CYS A 559 1.62 -16.73 -47.13
N VAL A 560 0.36 -17.13 -47.32
CA VAL A 560 -0.60 -17.37 -46.23
C VAL A 560 -0.47 -18.84 -45.87
N LEU A 561 -0.03 -19.15 -44.65
CA LEU A 561 -0.09 -20.52 -44.14
C LEU A 561 -1.57 -20.87 -43.89
N PRO A 562 -2.06 -22.01 -44.41
CA PRO A 562 -3.47 -22.38 -44.27
C PRO A 562 -3.84 -22.59 -42.78
N ARG A 563 -5.09 -22.27 -42.45
CA ARG A 563 -5.68 -22.31 -41.10
C ARG A 563 -5.69 -23.70 -40.48
#